data_AF-T0PW77-F1
#
_entry.id   AF-T0PW77-F1
#
_cell.length_a   1.000
_cell.length_b   1.000
_cell.length_c   1.000
_cell.angle_alpha   90.00
_cell.angle_beta   90.00
_cell.angle_gamma   90.00
#
_symmetry.space_group_name_H-M   'P 1'
#
loop_
_entity.id
_entity.type
_entity.pdbx_description
1 polymer ?
#
loop_
_entity_poly.entity_id
_entity_poly.type
_entity_poly.pdbx_seq_one_letter_code
_entity_poly.pdbx_strand_id
1 'polypeptide(L)'
;MHPNGYRLSSRQSKRNAPGAYRREGSSVLVKLKKDYPQLFYLARAFRLCVQALDLLAVIVIAVDAIVNSWTLNDYLGNGHFFLTPVAAARSADNTGYEDLSEIGQWMTNLTVSNMVTKSDNVYAVSAWRKPSIKLGVMQDATTFYRENALSHAFTTDDSKNLATADDNHHRLLARGYTPGRTQTDMRFTREFAVENTSSPQSRVVDYFRICPRTFCSGCDPVSEIGYSMCNLTLVYNDSAKTLTVTSAVYVPGSTYELGLMLPRSSFGIVALWAKLVAIFFAVGGYLASRRTVQWLEVDVTKTSSLWTRLLRTVMPKYFPHLSHALPYAMFCYNSDIFVFLYSGSVLFDLQNCLIFIRNVHVYNTYAKQFDATFRTFSLSTRLLWLNCAFLKLAKILWHIIGGASYCGESRLMALLNYSSVLSLYLSAILLFYVPPFIEYNNSVTFDLVNTVERLDGVRVDIFESFYFRCATSIGAGMVVN
;
A
#
# COMPACT_ATOMS: atom_id res chain seq x y z
N MET A 1 -11.43 -80.97 -36.56
CA MET A 1 -10.43 -80.33 -37.43
C MET A 1 -11.04 -79.06 -38.01
N HIS A 2 -10.59 -77.91 -37.49
CA HIS A 2 -10.57 -76.55 -38.05
C HIS A 2 -11.82 -75.88 -38.70
N PRO A 3 -11.88 -74.54 -38.66
CA PRO A 3 -13.10 -73.75 -38.54
C PRO A 3 -13.37 -72.92 -39.80
N ASN A 4 -14.61 -72.45 -39.94
CA ASN A 4 -14.97 -71.49 -40.98
C ASN A 4 -14.36 -70.12 -40.67
N GLY A 5 -13.34 -69.74 -41.44
CA GLY A 5 -12.75 -68.41 -41.46
C GLY A 5 -13.61 -67.42 -42.24
N TYR A 6 -14.14 -66.42 -41.56
CA TYR A 6 -14.67 -65.22 -42.19
C TYR A 6 -13.54 -64.22 -42.45
N ARG A 7 -13.26 -64.03 -43.74
CA ARG A 7 -12.30 -63.08 -44.30
C ARG A 7 -12.95 -61.69 -44.33
N LEU A 8 -12.60 -60.81 -43.38
CA LEU A 8 -12.95 -59.40 -43.43
C LEU A 8 -12.15 -58.71 -44.54
N SER A 9 -12.81 -58.49 -45.67
CA SER A 9 -12.29 -57.67 -46.78
C SER A 9 -12.58 -56.19 -46.51
N SER A 10 -11.51 -55.42 -46.57
CA SER A 10 -11.45 -53.97 -46.57
C SER A 10 -12.44 -53.32 -47.55
N ARG A 11 -13.37 -52.51 -47.04
CA ARG A 11 -13.93 -51.37 -47.78
C ARG A 11 -13.62 -50.09 -47.04
N GLN A 12 -12.64 -49.37 -47.58
CA GLN A 12 -12.38 -47.96 -47.33
C GLN A 12 -13.68 -47.17 -47.47
N SER A 13 -14.23 -46.70 -46.36
CA SER A 13 -15.18 -45.59 -46.34
C SER A 13 -14.39 -44.31 -46.58
N LYS A 14 -14.40 -43.86 -47.84
CA LYS A 14 -13.87 -42.56 -48.25
C LYS A 14 -14.73 -41.45 -47.63
N ARG A 15 -14.06 -40.61 -46.84
CA ARG A 15 -14.27 -39.16 -46.68
C ARG A 15 -15.71 -38.70 -46.40
N ASN A 16 -16.03 -38.64 -45.12
CA ASN A 16 -16.69 -37.46 -44.57
C ASN A 16 -15.65 -36.72 -43.73
N ALA A 17 -15.13 -35.63 -44.29
CA ALA A 17 -14.25 -34.72 -43.58
C ALA A 17 -14.99 -34.15 -42.36
N PRO A 18 -14.35 -34.01 -41.18
CA PRO A 18 -14.95 -33.31 -40.06
C PRO A 18 -15.14 -31.84 -40.48
N GLY A 19 -16.41 -31.47 -40.60
CA GLY A 19 -16.85 -30.09 -40.80
C GLY A 19 -16.17 -29.20 -39.76
N ALA A 20 -15.58 -28.12 -40.26
CA ALA A 20 -14.87 -27.14 -39.49
C ALA A 20 -15.74 -26.63 -38.33
N TYR A 21 -15.38 -26.98 -37.09
CA TYR A 21 -15.77 -26.25 -35.88
C TYR A 21 -15.08 -24.88 -35.90
N ARG A 22 -15.49 -24.02 -36.84
CA ARG A 22 -14.97 -22.67 -37.05
C ARG A 22 -15.98 -21.68 -36.48
N ARG A 23 -15.63 -21.11 -35.32
CA ARG A 23 -16.13 -19.83 -34.79
C ARG A 23 -17.64 -19.74 -34.45
N GLU A 24 -18.09 -20.34 -33.35
CA GLU A 24 -19.35 -19.90 -32.72
C GLU A 24 -19.26 -18.48 -32.16
N GLY A 25 -18.09 -18.06 -31.65
CA GLY A 25 -17.86 -16.68 -31.23
C GLY A 25 -17.93 -15.64 -32.36
N SER A 26 -17.78 -16.05 -33.63
CA SER A 26 -17.96 -15.12 -34.77
C SER A 26 -19.36 -15.15 -35.36
N SER A 27 -20.13 -16.22 -35.21
CA SER A 27 -21.48 -16.27 -35.81
C SER A 27 -22.40 -15.23 -35.17
N VAL A 28 -22.29 -15.04 -33.85
CA VAL A 28 -23.05 -14.04 -33.09
C VAL A 28 -22.64 -12.61 -33.44
N LEU A 29 -21.33 -12.32 -33.47
CA LEU A 29 -20.83 -10.99 -33.85
C LEU A 29 -21.08 -10.65 -35.33
N VAL A 30 -21.06 -11.66 -36.22
CA VAL A 30 -21.37 -11.49 -37.65
C VAL A 30 -22.87 -11.27 -37.85
N LYS A 31 -23.74 -11.97 -37.10
CA LYS A 31 -25.19 -11.69 -37.08
C LYS A 31 -25.49 -10.31 -36.50
N LEU A 32 -24.89 -9.95 -35.36
CA LEU A 32 -25.03 -8.62 -34.75
C LEU A 32 -24.57 -7.49 -35.69
N LYS A 33 -23.47 -7.68 -36.42
CA LYS A 33 -22.99 -6.69 -37.40
C LYS A 33 -24.00 -6.47 -38.53
N LYS A 34 -24.72 -7.53 -38.92
CA LYS A 34 -25.68 -7.52 -40.02
C LYS A 34 -27.03 -6.94 -39.59
N ASP A 35 -27.51 -7.34 -38.42
CA ASP A 35 -28.87 -7.03 -37.96
C ASP A 35 -28.93 -5.74 -37.11
N TYR A 36 -27.85 -5.40 -36.40
CA TYR A 36 -27.78 -4.24 -35.50
C TYR A 36 -26.38 -3.61 -35.45
N PRO A 37 -25.97 -2.79 -36.44
CA PRO A 37 -24.62 -2.28 -36.57
C PRO A 37 -24.18 -1.42 -35.36
N GLN A 38 -25.08 -0.65 -34.75
CA GLN A 38 -24.78 0.15 -33.55
C GLN A 38 -24.40 -0.72 -32.34
N LEU A 39 -25.16 -1.81 -32.09
CA LEU A 39 -24.87 -2.79 -31.04
C LEU A 39 -23.55 -3.54 -31.31
N PHE A 40 -23.20 -3.77 -32.57
CA PHE A 40 -21.90 -4.35 -32.93
C PHE A 40 -20.72 -3.43 -32.56
N TYR A 41 -20.81 -2.13 -32.88
CA TYR A 41 -19.76 -1.17 -32.50
C TYR A 41 -19.64 -1.03 -30.97
N LEU A 42 -20.77 -0.98 -30.25
CA LEU A 42 -20.79 -0.97 -28.79
C LEU A 42 -20.18 -2.24 -28.18
N ALA A 43 -20.56 -3.42 -28.66
CA ALA A 43 -20.01 -4.69 -28.18
C ALA A 43 -18.51 -4.81 -28.47
N ARG A 44 -18.04 -4.30 -29.61
CA ARG A 44 -16.61 -4.26 -29.95
C ARG A 44 -15.84 -3.27 -29.07
N ALA A 45 -16.38 -2.06 -28.87
CA ALA A 45 -15.80 -1.07 -27.97
C ALA A 45 -15.69 -1.62 -26.54
N PHE A 46 -16.77 -2.22 -26.03
CA PHE A 46 -16.78 -2.87 -24.72
C PHE A 46 -15.70 -3.95 -24.58
N ARG A 47 -15.56 -4.84 -25.58
CA ARG A 47 -14.49 -5.85 -25.57
C ARG A 47 -13.09 -5.24 -25.54
N LEU A 48 -12.85 -4.16 -26.29
CA LEU A 48 -11.56 -3.46 -26.27
C LEU A 48 -11.30 -2.78 -24.92
N CYS A 49 -12.33 -2.17 -24.31
CA CYS A 49 -12.23 -1.59 -22.97
C CYS A 49 -11.86 -2.65 -21.92
N VAL A 50 -12.51 -3.82 -21.94
CA VAL A 50 -12.19 -4.92 -21.01
C VAL A 50 -10.75 -5.41 -21.22
N GLN A 51 -10.30 -5.56 -22.46
CA GLN A 51 -8.90 -5.94 -22.75
C GLN A 51 -7.89 -4.90 -22.26
N ALA A 52 -8.21 -3.61 -22.37
CA ALA A 52 -7.37 -2.54 -21.84
C ALA A 52 -7.30 -2.57 -20.30
N LEU A 53 -8.43 -2.84 -19.63
CA LEU A 53 -8.49 -3.00 -18.18
C LEU A 53 -7.74 -4.26 -17.70
N ASP A 54 -7.83 -5.38 -18.43
CA ASP A 54 -7.05 -6.59 -18.16
C ASP A 54 -5.54 -6.29 -18.22
N LEU A 55 -5.09 -5.56 -19.25
CA LEU A 55 -3.69 -5.15 -19.38
C LEU A 55 -3.27 -4.21 -18.24
N LEU A 56 -4.12 -3.25 -17.89
CA LEU A 56 -3.88 -2.33 -16.78
C LEU A 56 -3.73 -3.09 -15.46
N ALA A 57 -4.58 -4.09 -15.19
CA ALA A 57 -4.49 -4.91 -13.99
C ALA A 57 -3.15 -5.66 -13.91
N VAL A 58 -2.65 -6.18 -15.04
CA VAL A 58 -1.31 -6.80 -15.10
C VAL A 58 -0.21 -5.80 -14.78
N ILE A 59 -0.28 -4.59 -15.35
CA ILE A 59 0.69 -3.52 -15.08
C ILE A 59 0.67 -3.15 -13.59
N VAL A 60 -0.52 -3.00 -13.00
CA VAL A 60 -0.67 -2.68 -11.58
C VAL A 60 -0.05 -3.76 -10.70
N ILE A 61 -0.29 -5.05 -10.97
CA ILE A 61 0.35 -6.17 -10.25
C ILE A 61 1.87 -6.16 -10.41
N ALA A 62 2.38 -5.86 -11.61
CA ALA A 62 3.82 -5.81 -11.87
C ALA A 62 4.50 -4.63 -11.13
N VAL A 63 3.90 -3.45 -11.19
CA VAL A 63 4.33 -2.27 -10.43
C VAL A 63 4.29 -2.59 -8.93
N ASP A 64 3.27 -3.31 -8.48
CA ASP A 64 3.18 -3.69 -7.09
C ASP A 64 4.32 -4.61 -6.61
N ALA A 65 4.66 -5.59 -7.45
CA ALA A 65 5.70 -6.56 -7.15
C ALA A 65 7.11 -5.94 -7.17
N ILE A 66 7.33 -4.95 -8.03
CA ILE A 66 8.66 -4.34 -8.26
C ILE A 66 8.80 -3.02 -7.50
N VAL A 67 8.01 -2.02 -7.85
CA VAL A 67 8.15 -0.64 -7.34
C VAL A 67 7.70 -0.53 -5.90
N ASN A 68 6.63 -1.24 -5.54
CA ASN A 68 6.04 -1.17 -4.21
C ASN A 68 6.57 -2.27 -3.27
N SER A 69 7.74 -2.82 -3.55
CA SER A 69 8.42 -3.78 -2.69
C SER A 69 9.37 -3.05 -1.74
N TRP A 70 9.06 -3.02 -0.44
CA TRP A 70 9.90 -2.31 0.54
C TRP A 70 11.30 -2.91 0.62
N THR A 71 11.42 -4.24 0.51
CA THR A 71 12.71 -4.92 0.50
C THR A 71 13.57 -4.51 -0.70
N LEU A 72 12.96 -4.32 -1.88
CA LEU A 72 13.69 -3.86 -3.06
C LEU A 72 14.06 -2.38 -2.92
N ASN A 73 13.16 -1.55 -2.39
CA ASN A 73 13.42 -0.13 -2.17
C ASN A 73 14.52 0.11 -1.13
N ASP A 74 14.57 -0.70 -0.07
CA ASP A 74 15.66 -0.68 0.93
C ASP A 74 17.02 -1.05 0.33
N TYR A 75 17.04 -1.92 -0.69
CA TYR A 75 18.24 -2.29 -1.44
C TYR A 75 18.69 -1.20 -2.42
N LEU A 76 17.76 -0.56 -3.15
CA LEU A 76 18.08 0.47 -4.13
C LEU A 76 18.58 1.78 -3.49
N GLY A 77 18.12 2.11 -2.28
CA GLY A 77 18.79 3.08 -1.42
C GLY A 77 18.68 4.55 -1.82
N ASN A 78 17.81 4.95 -2.76
CA ASN A 78 17.62 6.37 -3.12
C ASN A 78 17.34 7.29 -1.92
N GLY A 79 16.69 6.76 -0.88
CA GLY A 79 16.40 7.51 0.36
C GLY A 79 17.63 7.83 1.22
N HIS A 80 18.82 7.29 0.91
CA HIS A 80 20.03 7.54 1.70
C HIS A 80 20.55 8.97 1.62
N PHE A 81 20.11 9.75 0.63
CA PHE A 81 20.36 11.21 0.60
C PHE A 81 19.95 11.89 1.92
N PHE A 82 18.85 11.44 2.53
CA PHE A 82 18.32 12.03 3.75
C PHE A 82 19.13 11.73 5.01
N LEU A 83 20.15 10.85 4.94
CA LEU A 83 21.05 10.57 6.06
C LEU A 83 22.09 11.68 6.29
N THR A 84 22.34 12.52 5.28
CA THR A 84 23.35 13.58 5.30
C THR A 84 23.42 14.42 6.58
N PRO A 85 22.32 14.94 7.17
CA PRO A 85 22.40 15.77 8.38
C PRO A 85 22.86 15.03 9.63
N VAL A 86 22.66 13.70 9.69
CA VAL A 86 22.94 12.89 10.89
C VAL A 86 24.05 11.87 10.69
N ALA A 87 24.63 11.79 9.49
CA ALA A 87 25.62 10.77 9.11
C ALA A 87 26.88 10.74 10.00
N ALA A 88 27.23 11.87 10.64
CA ALA A 88 28.36 11.94 11.56
C ALA A 88 27.97 11.79 13.04
N ALA A 89 26.67 11.79 13.37
CA ALA A 89 26.19 11.71 14.74
C ALA A 89 26.18 10.25 15.22
N ARG A 90 26.59 9.99 16.46
CA ARG A 90 26.47 8.66 17.09
C ARG A 90 25.24 8.53 17.99
N SER A 91 24.72 9.66 18.44
CA SER A 91 23.54 9.84 19.28
C SER A 91 22.97 11.23 18.97
N ALA A 92 21.71 11.46 19.29
CA ALA A 92 21.14 12.79 19.30
C ALA A 92 21.59 13.53 20.56
N ASP A 93 22.70 14.25 20.49
CA ASP A 93 23.22 15.07 21.60
C ASP A 93 23.39 16.50 21.11
N ASN A 94 22.27 17.22 21.00
CA ASN A 94 22.16 18.56 20.40
C ASN A 94 21.28 19.47 21.28
N THR A 95 21.43 20.79 21.08
CA THR A 95 20.58 21.80 21.73
C THR A 95 19.09 21.54 21.50
N GLY A 96 18.30 21.50 22.57
CA GLY A 96 16.86 21.19 22.56
C GLY A 96 16.52 19.72 22.78
N TYR A 97 17.50 18.81 22.84
CA TYR A 97 17.26 17.41 23.19
C TYR A 97 16.81 17.22 24.64
N GLU A 98 17.38 17.99 25.59
CA GLU A 98 17.01 17.94 27.01
C GLU A 98 15.59 18.47 27.28
N ASP A 99 15.06 19.31 26.39
CA ASP A 99 13.71 19.89 26.49
C ASP A 99 12.62 18.93 25.97
N LEU A 100 13.01 17.83 25.31
CA LEU A 100 12.08 16.79 24.86
C LEU A 100 11.61 15.93 26.03
N SER A 101 10.40 15.36 25.93
CA SER A 101 9.95 14.28 26.81
C SER A 101 10.86 13.05 26.71
N GLU A 102 10.81 12.16 27.69
CA GLU A 102 11.62 10.93 27.70
C GLU A 102 11.31 10.06 26.47
N ILE A 103 10.05 10.02 26.03
CA ILE A 103 9.66 9.31 24.81
C ILE A 103 10.19 10.04 23.55
N GLY A 104 10.18 11.38 23.56
CA GLY A 104 10.75 12.22 22.51
C GLY A 104 12.25 11.98 22.33
N GLN A 105 12.99 11.93 23.44
CA GLN A 105 14.41 11.60 23.50
C GLN A 105 14.68 10.18 22.98
N TRP A 106 13.93 9.19 23.45
CA TRP A 106 14.04 7.81 22.99
C TRP A 106 13.81 7.65 21.48
N MET A 107 12.71 8.22 20.96
CA MET A 107 12.40 8.16 19.51
C MET A 107 13.51 8.81 18.67
N THR A 108 14.03 9.94 19.14
CA THR A 108 15.08 10.71 18.47
C THR A 108 16.38 9.91 18.42
N ASN A 109 16.83 9.39 19.57
CA ASN A 109 18.04 8.59 19.66
C ASN A 109 17.94 7.29 18.83
N LEU A 110 16.82 6.57 18.94
CA LEU A 110 16.59 5.35 18.16
C LEU A 110 16.58 5.63 16.65
N THR A 111 15.95 6.73 16.23
CA THR A 111 15.92 7.12 14.81
C THR A 111 17.31 7.48 14.29
N VAL A 112 18.07 8.30 15.01
CA VAL A 112 19.43 8.68 14.63
C VAL A 112 20.35 7.45 14.60
N SER A 113 20.27 6.58 15.62
CA SER A 113 21.02 5.33 15.66
C SER A 113 20.73 4.46 14.44
N ASN A 114 19.45 4.19 14.13
CA ASN A 114 19.06 3.37 12.99
C ASN A 114 19.48 3.96 11.64
N MET A 115 19.55 5.28 11.54
CA MET A 115 20.04 5.99 10.36
C MET A 115 21.56 5.83 10.17
N VAL A 116 22.33 5.87 11.26
CA VAL A 116 23.80 5.86 11.23
C VAL A 116 24.37 4.45 11.13
N THR A 117 23.78 3.46 11.83
CA THR A 117 24.28 2.09 11.89
C THR A 117 24.23 1.32 10.57
N LYS A 118 23.56 1.84 9.53
CA LYS A 118 23.58 1.23 8.18
C LYS A 118 24.83 1.60 7.38
N SER A 119 25.65 2.58 7.81
CA SER A 119 26.81 3.06 7.06
C SER A 119 28.04 3.29 7.95
N ASP A 120 28.91 2.28 8.06
CA ASP A 120 30.22 2.38 8.72
C ASP A 120 31.25 3.25 7.95
N ASN A 121 30.86 3.86 6.81
CA ASN A 121 31.81 4.40 5.81
C ASN A 121 31.60 5.88 5.42
N VAL A 122 30.87 6.69 6.18
CA VAL A 122 30.73 8.13 5.86
C VAL A 122 31.72 8.97 6.66
N TYR A 123 32.83 9.33 6.02
CA TYR A 123 33.79 10.29 6.54
C TYR A 123 33.40 11.70 6.09
N ALA A 124 32.97 12.54 7.03
CA ALA A 124 32.78 13.96 6.75
C ALA A 124 34.15 14.65 6.65
N VAL A 125 34.53 15.05 5.43
CA VAL A 125 35.74 15.85 5.17
C VAL A 125 35.35 17.32 5.19
N SER A 126 35.83 18.09 6.18
CA SER A 126 35.67 19.54 6.21
C SER A 126 36.86 20.24 5.54
N ALA A 127 36.60 21.04 4.50
CA ALA A 127 37.58 21.94 3.89
C ALA A 127 37.21 23.42 4.18
N TRP A 128 38.02 24.05 5.04
CA TRP A 128 38.35 25.48 5.16
C TRP A 128 37.25 26.59 5.19
N ARG A 129 37.03 27.09 6.42
CA ARG A 129 36.82 28.49 6.93
C ARG A 129 36.05 29.53 6.09
N LYS A 130 34.74 29.59 6.34
CA LYS A 130 33.97 30.78 6.81
C LYS A 130 33.32 30.41 8.16
N PRO A 131 32.81 31.32 9.02
CA PRO A 131 31.92 30.89 10.11
C PRO A 131 30.59 30.44 9.49
N SER A 132 30.57 29.21 8.96
CA SER A 132 29.32 28.54 8.62
C SER A 132 28.70 27.97 9.89
N ILE A 133 27.43 28.27 10.10
CA ILE A 133 26.67 27.78 11.25
C ILE A 133 25.66 26.75 10.73
N LYS A 134 25.43 25.69 11.53
CA LYS A 134 24.32 24.76 11.38
C LYS A 134 23.38 24.98 12.55
N LEU A 135 22.08 25.02 12.28
CA LEU A 135 21.05 25.09 13.30
C LEU A 135 20.29 23.77 13.35
N GLY A 136 19.98 23.34 14.56
CA GLY A 136 19.11 22.21 14.84
C GLY A 136 18.03 22.65 15.83
N VAL A 137 16.78 22.31 15.55
CA VAL A 137 15.68 22.48 16.51
C VAL A 137 14.91 21.17 16.61
N MET A 138 14.45 20.86 17.82
CA MET A 138 13.67 19.67 18.11
C MET A 138 12.43 20.09 18.90
N GLN A 139 11.30 19.49 18.57
CA GLN A 139 10.05 19.69 19.29
C GLN A 139 9.24 18.41 19.24
N ASP A 140 8.73 17.94 20.37
CA ASP A 140 7.84 16.80 20.44
C ASP A 140 6.39 17.21 20.73
N ALA A 141 5.48 16.41 20.19
CA ALA A 141 4.05 16.60 20.31
C ALA A 141 3.33 15.25 20.37
N THR A 142 2.24 15.19 21.14
CA THR A 142 1.28 14.09 21.07
C THR A 142 0.02 14.58 20.37
N THR A 143 -0.33 13.95 19.26
CA THR A 143 -1.56 14.22 18.52
C THR A 143 -2.72 13.48 19.20
N PHE A 144 -3.73 14.25 19.58
CA PHE A 144 -5.00 13.74 20.06
C PHE A 144 -6.04 13.76 18.95
N TYR A 145 -6.89 12.73 18.92
CA TYR A 145 -7.98 12.55 17.96
C TYR A 145 -9.30 12.52 18.72
N ARG A 146 -10.34 13.11 18.14
CA ARG A 146 -11.68 13.09 18.71
C ARG A 146 -12.62 12.34 17.78
N GLU A 147 -13.38 11.40 18.35
CA GLU A 147 -14.46 10.68 17.65
C GLU A 147 -14.00 9.94 16.36
N ASN A 148 -14.93 9.59 15.47
CA ASN A 148 -14.64 8.84 14.25
C ASN A 148 -15.46 9.35 13.05
N ALA A 149 -15.21 8.80 11.87
CA ALA A 149 -15.87 9.20 10.62
C ALA A 149 -17.41 9.15 10.68
N LEU A 150 -18.00 8.22 11.43
CA LEU A 150 -19.46 8.14 11.57
C LEU A 150 -19.98 9.25 12.49
N SER A 151 -19.32 9.49 13.62
CA SER A 151 -19.65 10.61 14.51
C SER A 151 -19.55 11.94 13.77
N HIS A 152 -18.51 12.16 12.95
CA HIS A 152 -18.37 13.34 12.12
C HIS A 152 -19.50 13.51 11.11
N ALA A 153 -20.02 12.40 10.55
CA ALA A 153 -21.09 12.45 9.56
C ALA A 153 -22.48 12.74 10.18
N PHE A 154 -22.70 12.35 11.44
CA PHE A 154 -24.02 12.39 12.09
C PHE A 154 -24.12 13.37 13.26
N THR A 155 -23.02 13.97 13.69
CA THR A 155 -22.98 14.90 14.83
C THR A 155 -22.23 16.18 14.49
N THR A 156 -22.08 17.09 15.46
CA THR A 156 -21.37 18.38 15.31
C THR A 156 -20.10 18.42 16.16
N ASP A 157 -19.42 17.29 16.25
CA ASP A 157 -18.15 17.12 16.99
C ASP A 157 -16.98 17.88 16.32
N ASP A 158 -17.06 18.08 15.01
CA ASP A 158 -16.14 18.85 14.16
C ASP A 158 -16.18 20.37 14.37
N SER A 159 -17.22 20.88 15.00
CA SER A 159 -17.51 22.31 15.08
C SER A 159 -17.77 22.81 16.49
N LYS A 160 -18.16 21.95 17.44
CA LYS A 160 -18.44 22.32 18.83
C LYS A 160 -17.42 21.74 19.81
N ASN A 161 -17.09 22.52 20.85
CA ASN A 161 -16.18 22.14 21.94
C ASN A 161 -14.77 21.72 21.49
N LEU A 162 -14.28 22.31 20.39
CA LEU A 162 -12.94 22.06 19.88
C LEU A 162 -11.86 22.43 20.91
N ALA A 163 -10.73 21.73 20.82
CA ALA A 163 -9.54 22.02 21.59
C ALA A 163 -8.97 23.41 21.26
N THR A 164 -8.35 24.02 22.27
CA THR A 164 -7.71 25.34 22.20
C THR A 164 -6.25 25.24 22.64
N ALA A 165 -5.42 26.23 22.28
CA ALA A 165 -4.00 26.24 22.59
C ALA A 165 -3.69 26.13 24.11
N ASP A 166 -4.63 26.53 24.96
CA ASP A 166 -4.51 26.51 26.43
C ASP A 166 -5.00 25.19 27.07
N ASP A 167 -5.46 24.22 26.27
CA ASP A 167 -5.92 22.94 26.81
C ASP A 167 -4.73 22.01 27.10
N ASN A 168 -4.65 21.53 28.34
CA ASN A 168 -3.77 20.43 28.74
C ASN A 168 -4.41 19.07 28.46
N HIS A 169 -3.65 17.98 28.61
CA HIS A 169 -4.13 16.62 28.35
C HIS A 169 -5.39 16.27 29.14
N HIS A 170 -5.52 16.71 30.40
CA HIS A 170 -6.73 16.47 31.20
C HIS A 170 -7.98 17.13 30.59
N ARG A 171 -7.86 18.37 30.09
CA ARG A 171 -8.96 19.07 29.41
C ARG A 171 -9.27 18.46 28.05
N LEU A 172 -8.26 18.01 27.31
CA LEU A 172 -8.43 17.30 26.06
C LEU A 172 -9.25 16.01 26.28
N LEU A 173 -8.86 15.20 27.26
CA LEU A 173 -9.60 13.99 27.64
C LEU A 173 -11.05 14.31 28.06
N ALA A 174 -11.25 15.36 28.85
CA ALA A 174 -12.59 15.79 29.27
C ALA A 174 -13.49 16.24 28.09
N ARG A 175 -12.89 16.69 26.98
CA ARG A 175 -13.58 17.07 25.74
C ARG A 175 -13.78 15.89 24.76
N GLY A 176 -13.33 14.69 25.12
CA GLY A 176 -13.45 13.48 24.29
C GLY A 176 -12.31 13.28 23.28
N TYR A 177 -11.19 14.00 23.45
CA TYR A 177 -9.97 13.76 22.69
C TYR A 177 -9.17 12.65 23.34
N THR A 178 -8.63 11.74 22.53
CA THR A 178 -7.80 10.62 22.99
C THR A 178 -6.46 10.63 22.25
N PRO A 179 -5.34 10.35 22.93
CA PRO A 179 -4.02 10.36 22.34
C PRO A 179 -3.85 9.17 21.37
N GLY A 180 -3.47 9.45 20.12
CA GLY A 180 -3.37 8.39 19.08
C GLY A 180 -2.04 8.34 18.34
N ARG A 181 -1.13 9.29 18.59
CA ARG A 181 0.21 9.31 18.00
C ARG A 181 1.12 10.28 18.75
N THR A 182 2.37 9.89 18.98
CA THR A 182 3.42 10.81 19.44
C THR A 182 4.41 11.03 18.30
N GLN A 183 4.91 12.26 18.17
CA GLN A 183 5.87 12.63 17.14
C GLN A 183 6.95 13.55 17.71
N THR A 184 8.16 13.43 17.21
CA THR A 184 9.21 14.44 17.40
C THR A 184 9.51 15.04 16.04
N ASP A 185 9.49 16.36 15.91
CA ASP A 185 9.90 17.09 14.70
C ASP A 185 11.31 17.63 14.92
N MET A 186 12.29 17.07 14.22
CA MET A 186 13.66 17.56 14.20
C MET A 186 13.92 18.27 12.88
N ARG A 187 14.47 19.48 12.94
CA ARG A 187 14.82 20.24 11.74
C ARG A 187 16.26 20.69 11.81
N PHE A 188 17.00 20.48 10.73
CA PHE A 188 18.43 20.76 10.61
C PHE A 188 18.67 21.63 9.39
N THR A 189 19.33 22.77 9.55
CA THR A 189 19.73 23.58 8.40
C THR A 189 21.02 23.06 7.79
N ARG A 190 21.20 23.28 6.50
CA ARG A 190 22.53 23.25 5.90
C ARG A 190 23.37 24.40 6.45
N GLU A 191 24.67 24.32 6.19
CA GLU A 191 25.61 25.38 6.49
C GLU A 191 25.24 26.67 5.78
N PHE A 192 25.08 27.76 6.53
CA PHE A 192 24.92 29.09 5.99
C PHE A 192 25.79 30.11 6.74
N ALA A 193 26.09 31.22 6.09
CA ALA A 193 26.90 32.28 6.67
C ALA A 193 25.99 33.33 7.36
N VAL A 194 26.44 33.80 8.53
CA VAL A 194 25.79 34.86 9.30
C VAL A 194 26.62 36.13 9.21
N GLU A 195 25.99 37.25 8.88
CA GLU A 195 26.65 38.56 8.94
C GLU A 195 26.74 39.05 10.38
N ASN A 196 27.88 39.67 10.73
CA ASN A 196 28.11 40.22 12.07
C ASN A 196 27.36 41.56 12.25
N THR A 197 26.03 41.49 12.27
CA THR A 197 25.16 42.66 12.41
C THR A 197 24.02 42.35 13.38
N SER A 198 23.73 43.30 14.27
CA SER A 198 22.58 43.27 15.16
C SER A 198 21.25 43.61 14.46
N SER A 199 21.29 44.02 13.18
CA SER A 199 20.09 44.19 12.37
C SER A 199 19.52 42.84 11.92
N PRO A 200 18.18 42.70 11.84
CA PRO A 200 17.54 41.51 11.29
C PRO A 200 18.01 41.26 9.86
N GLN A 201 18.45 40.03 9.58
CA GLN A 201 18.86 39.59 8.25
C GLN A 201 17.98 38.40 7.82
N SER A 202 17.59 38.38 6.54
CA SER A 202 16.77 37.32 5.95
C SER A 202 17.59 36.52 4.95
N ARG A 203 17.60 35.20 5.08
CA ARG A 203 18.35 34.29 4.20
C ARG A 203 17.51 33.08 3.83
N VAL A 204 17.60 32.68 2.57
CA VAL A 204 17.04 31.40 2.12
C VAL A 204 18.06 30.31 2.46
N VAL A 205 17.61 29.32 3.24
CA VAL A 205 18.46 28.24 3.74
C VAL A 205 17.76 26.91 3.48
N ASP A 206 18.54 25.96 2.97
CA ASP A 206 18.12 24.57 2.82
C ASP A 206 18.03 23.90 4.19
N TYR A 207 17.00 23.09 4.41
CA TYR A 207 16.82 22.34 5.65
C TYR A 207 16.38 20.91 5.40
N PHE A 208 16.79 20.04 6.30
CA PHE A 208 16.31 18.68 6.46
C PHE A 208 15.30 18.65 7.61
N ARG A 209 14.25 17.84 7.45
CA ARG A 209 13.29 17.53 8.49
C ARG A 209 13.32 16.04 8.75
N ILE A 210 13.49 15.62 9.99
CA ILE A 210 13.36 14.22 10.40
C ILE A 210 12.27 14.19 11.48
N CYS A 211 11.14 13.56 11.17
CA CYS A 211 9.97 13.53 12.03
C CYS A 211 9.59 12.07 12.37
N PRO A 212 10.24 11.43 13.36
CA PRO A 212 9.80 10.15 13.88
C PRO A 212 8.41 10.24 14.51
N ARG A 213 7.61 9.22 14.25
CA ARG A 213 6.25 9.06 14.76
C ARG A 213 6.06 7.68 15.33
N THR A 214 5.41 7.58 16.48
CA THR A 214 5.00 6.33 17.10
C THR A 214 3.50 6.30 17.26
N PHE A 215 2.90 5.14 16.99
CA PHE A 215 1.45 4.93 17.03
C PHE A 215 1.02 4.15 18.28
N CYS A 216 1.96 3.77 19.14
CA CYS A 216 1.69 3.24 20.47
C CYS A 216 2.86 3.60 21.39
N SER A 217 2.62 3.61 22.70
CA SER A 217 3.70 3.79 23.67
C SER A 217 4.71 2.64 23.58
N GLY A 218 5.93 2.95 23.14
CA GLY A 218 7.04 1.99 22.99
C GLY A 218 7.08 1.23 21.66
N CYS A 219 6.22 1.55 20.69
CA CYS A 219 6.32 1.02 19.32
C CYS A 219 7.53 1.60 18.59
N ASP A 220 8.12 0.82 17.67
CA ASP A 220 9.18 1.31 16.79
C ASP A 220 8.72 2.55 16.01
N PRO A 221 9.52 3.63 15.98
CA PRO A 221 9.17 4.85 15.28
C PRO A 221 9.24 4.66 13.77
N VAL A 222 8.29 5.28 13.08
CA VAL A 222 8.30 5.47 11.64
C VAL A 222 8.61 6.93 11.35
N SER A 223 9.64 7.19 10.57
CA SER A 223 10.12 8.56 10.39
C SER A 223 9.74 9.11 9.02
N GLU A 224 9.02 10.22 9.04
CA GLU A 224 8.87 11.08 7.87
C GLU A 224 10.15 11.90 7.73
N ILE A 225 10.72 11.94 6.53
CA ILE A 225 11.94 12.71 6.28
C ILE A 225 11.67 13.66 5.12
N GLY A 226 12.22 14.86 5.21
CA GLY A 226 11.99 15.90 4.22
C GLY A 226 13.24 16.70 3.93
N TYR A 227 13.32 17.24 2.72
CA TYR A 227 14.32 18.23 2.32
C TYR A 227 13.65 19.35 1.54
N SER A 228 13.88 20.60 1.97
CA SER A 228 13.30 21.77 1.31
C SER A 228 14.05 23.05 1.69
N MET A 229 13.51 24.20 1.26
CA MET A 229 14.06 25.53 1.49
C MET A 229 13.14 26.35 2.39
N CYS A 230 13.73 27.14 3.29
CA CYS A 230 13.00 28.08 4.13
C CYS A 230 13.65 29.46 4.07
N ASN A 231 12.84 30.52 4.18
CA ASN A 231 13.28 31.88 4.40
C ASN A 231 13.39 32.12 5.92
N LEU A 232 14.62 32.24 6.39
CA LEU A 232 14.97 32.35 7.79
C LEU A 232 15.37 33.81 8.09
N THR A 233 14.71 34.40 9.07
CA THR A 233 15.02 35.73 9.60
C THR A 233 15.69 35.59 10.96
N LEU A 234 16.84 36.22 11.11
CA LEU A 234 17.71 36.05 12.27
C LEU A 234 18.37 37.35 12.69
N VAL A 235 18.66 37.45 13.98
CA VAL A 235 19.40 38.55 14.60
C VAL A 235 20.58 37.94 15.35
N TYR A 236 21.78 38.40 15.02
CA TYR A 236 23.00 37.97 15.68
C TYR A 236 23.51 39.08 16.62
N ASN A 237 23.69 38.74 17.89
CA ASN A 237 24.28 39.62 18.87
C ASN A 237 25.72 39.20 19.15
N ASP A 238 26.68 39.97 18.65
CA ASP A 238 28.11 39.64 18.79
C ASP A 238 28.64 39.75 20.21
N SER A 239 28.04 40.61 21.05
CA SER A 239 28.44 40.78 22.45
C SER A 239 28.05 39.58 23.32
N ALA A 240 26.87 39.00 23.04
CA ALA A 240 26.36 37.82 23.74
C ALA A 240 26.73 36.50 23.04
N LYS A 241 27.28 36.56 21.82
CA LYS A 241 27.49 35.41 20.92
C LYS A 241 26.22 34.59 20.73
N THR A 242 25.06 35.24 20.75
CA THR A 242 23.75 34.60 20.59
C THR A 242 23.18 34.89 19.21
N LEU A 243 22.68 33.83 18.57
CA LEU A 243 21.89 33.91 17.35
C LEU A 243 20.44 33.65 17.71
N THR A 244 19.56 34.59 17.38
CA THR A 244 18.11 34.45 17.61
C THR A 244 17.39 34.39 16.28
N VAL A 245 16.59 33.33 16.07
CA VAL A 245 15.76 33.18 14.87
C VAL A 245 14.40 33.77 15.18
N THR A 246 14.02 34.84 14.47
CA THR A 246 12.76 35.57 14.73
C THR A 246 11.59 34.99 13.96
N SER A 247 11.85 34.43 12.77
CA SER A 247 10.83 33.80 11.93
C SER A 247 11.49 32.90 10.91
N ALA A 248 10.88 31.73 10.67
CA ALA A 248 11.29 30.77 9.67
C ALA A 248 10.05 30.33 8.88
N VAL A 249 9.95 30.75 7.62
CA VAL A 249 8.77 30.51 6.77
C VAL A 249 9.20 29.73 5.55
N TYR A 250 8.38 28.77 5.10
CA TYR A 250 8.65 28.05 3.87
C TYR A 250 8.64 28.99 2.65
N VAL A 251 9.40 28.65 1.61
CA VAL A 251 9.42 29.44 0.37
C VAL A 251 8.32 28.91 -0.57
N PRO A 252 7.31 29.71 -0.96
CA PRO A 252 6.28 29.24 -1.89
C PRO A 252 6.88 28.83 -3.24
N GLY A 253 6.46 27.68 -3.76
CA GLY A 253 6.95 27.16 -5.05
C GLY A 253 8.29 26.41 -4.98
N SER A 254 8.93 26.30 -3.81
CA SER A 254 10.11 25.44 -3.65
C SER A 254 9.73 23.96 -3.73
N THR A 255 10.66 23.13 -4.20
CA THR A 255 10.49 21.66 -4.18
C THR A 255 10.60 21.13 -2.76
N TYR A 256 9.70 20.22 -2.39
CA TYR A 256 9.76 19.45 -1.15
C TYR A 256 10.00 17.98 -1.50
N GLU A 257 11.16 17.46 -1.13
CA GLU A 257 11.48 16.04 -1.29
C GLU A 257 11.01 15.28 -0.05
N LEU A 258 10.15 14.28 -0.24
CA LEU A 258 9.61 13.44 0.83
C LEU A 258 10.27 12.06 0.82
N GLY A 259 10.77 11.67 1.98
CA GLY A 259 11.26 10.33 2.30
C GLY A 259 10.48 9.71 3.46
N LEU A 260 10.51 8.38 3.54
CA LEU A 260 9.94 7.63 4.65
C LEU A 260 10.94 6.57 5.10
N MET A 261 11.15 6.47 6.41
CA MET A 261 11.91 5.40 7.05
C MET A 261 10.94 4.49 7.77
N LEU A 262 10.84 3.25 7.31
CA LEU A 262 9.96 2.22 7.85
C LEU A 262 10.79 1.14 8.56
N PRO A 263 10.29 0.55 9.65
CA PRO A 263 11.00 -0.51 10.36
C PRO A 263 11.14 -1.73 9.45
N ARG A 264 12.32 -2.35 9.48
CA ARG A 264 12.59 -3.59 8.74
C ARG A 264 12.00 -4.77 9.51
N SER A 265 10.97 -5.39 8.96
CA SER A 265 10.33 -6.57 9.55
C SER A 265 10.67 -7.86 8.78
N SER A 266 10.73 -8.98 9.50
CA SER A 266 10.80 -10.32 8.89
C SER A 266 9.54 -10.62 8.08
N PHE A 267 8.39 -10.05 8.46
CA PHE A 267 7.14 -10.13 7.72
C PHE A 267 7.26 -9.55 6.31
N GLY A 268 8.03 -8.48 6.10
CA GLY A 268 8.30 -7.95 4.76
C GLY A 268 9.05 -8.94 3.84
N ILE A 269 9.96 -9.75 4.40
CA ILE A 269 10.68 -10.79 3.65
C ILE A 269 9.72 -11.93 3.29
N VAL A 270 8.89 -12.37 4.24
CA VAL A 270 7.87 -13.41 4.00
C VAL A 270 6.87 -12.94 2.94
N ALA A 271 6.42 -11.69 3.01
CA ALA A 271 5.54 -11.07 2.02
C ALA A 271 6.16 -11.12 0.62
N LEU A 272 7.44 -10.78 0.47
CA LEU A 272 8.14 -10.83 -0.80
C LEU A 272 8.14 -12.24 -1.40
N TRP A 273 8.51 -13.25 -0.62
CA TRP A 273 8.52 -14.64 -1.08
C TRP A 273 7.12 -15.13 -1.45
N ALA A 274 6.10 -14.80 -0.65
CA ALA A 274 4.71 -15.13 -0.95
C ALA A 274 4.26 -14.50 -2.28
N LYS A 275 4.62 -13.24 -2.56
CA LYS A 275 4.35 -12.59 -3.86
C LYS A 275 5.06 -13.30 -5.01
N LEU A 276 6.34 -13.61 -4.87
CA LEU A 276 7.12 -14.27 -5.92
C LEU A 276 6.54 -15.66 -6.27
N VAL A 277 6.19 -16.45 -5.26
CA VAL A 277 5.55 -17.76 -5.46
C VAL A 277 4.17 -17.61 -6.09
N ALA A 278 3.36 -16.63 -5.66
CA ALA A 278 2.07 -16.35 -6.26
C ALA A 278 2.21 -15.97 -7.74
N ILE A 279 3.11 -15.06 -8.08
CA ILE A 279 3.35 -14.63 -9.47
C ILE A 279 3.84 -15.80 -10.33
N PHE A 280 4.78 -16.60 -9.82
CA PHE A 280 5.25 -17.80 -10.51
C PHE A 280 4.10 -18.77 -10.80
N PHE A 281 3.24 -19.03 -9.81
CA PHE A 281 2.06 -19.86 -9.98
C PHE A 281 1.07 -19.27 -10.99
N ALA A 282 0.84 -17.95 -10.95
CA ALA A 282 -0.08 -17.27 -11.87
C ALA A 282 0.40 -17.36 -13.32
N VAL A 283 1.66 -16.98 -13.58
CA VAL A 283 2.25 -16.99 -14.92
C VAL A 283 2.38 -18.43 -15.44
N GLY A 284 2.97 -19.32 -14.64
CA GLY A 284 3.16 -20.72 -15.01
C GLY A 284 1.83 -21.45 -15.25
N GLY A 285 0.89 -21.29 -14.33
CA GLY A 285 -0.45 -21.87 -14.43
C GLY A 285 -1.24 -21.33 -15.62
N TYR A 286 -1.16 -20.03 -15.90
CA TYR A 286 -1.82 -19.45 -17.07
C TYR A 286 -1.21 -19.96 -18.39
N LEU A 287 0.11 -19.96 -18.52
CA LEU A 287 0.79 -20.47 -19.72
C LEU A 287 0.51 -21.96 -19.94
N ALA A 288 0.45 -22.75 -18.85
CA ALA A 288 0.03 -24.15 -18.91
C ALA A 288 -1.43 -24.28 -19.35
N SER A 289 -2.36 -23.48 -18.79
CA SER A 289 -3.78 -23.50 -19.14
C SER A 289 -4.06 -23.12 -20.60
N ARG A 290 -3.18 -22.34 -21.23
CA ARG A 290 -3.29 -22.01 -22.66
C ARG A 290 -3.08 -23.23 -23.55
N ARG A 291 -2.24 -24.18 -23.13
CA ARG A 291 -1.89 -25.39 -23.88
C ARG A 291 -2.59 -26.65 -23.39
N THR A 292 -3.34 -26.55 -22.29
CA THR A 292 -3.98 -27.69 -21.63
C THR A 292 -5.39 -27.30 -21.18
N VAL A 293 -6.40 -28.11 -21.51
CA VAL A 293 -7.77 -27.92 -21.02
C VAL A 293 -8.15 -29.15 -20.21
N GLN A 294 -8.47 -28.97 -18.93
CA GLN A 294 -9.00 -30.04 -18.10
C GLN A 294 -10.52 -30.09 -18.24
N TRP A 295 -11.03 -30.96 -19.10
CA TRP A 295 -12.38 -31.50 -18.94
C TRP A 295 -12.27 -32.69 -17.99
N LEU A 296 -12.59 -32.47 -16.72
CA LEU A 296 -12.70 -33.56 -15.75
C LEU A 296 -14.11 -34.13 -15.89
N GLU A 297 -14.26 -35.22 -16.63
CA GLU A 297 -15.44 -36.07 -16.50
C GLU A 297 -15.37 -36.72 -15.12
N VAL A 298 -16.26 -36.29 -14.23
CA VAL A 298 -16.31 -36.79 -12.85
C VAL A 298 -16.95 -38.16 -12.88
N ASP A 299 -16.10 -39.18 -12.77
CA ASP A 299 -16.51 -40.55 -12.58
C ASP A 299 -16.94 -40.71 -11.11
N VAL A 300 -18.26 -40.65 -10.85
CA VAL A 300 -18.85 -40.63 -9.49
C VAL A 300 -18.45 -41.84 -8.65
N THR A 301 -17.96 -42.90 -9.31
CA THR A 301 -17.51 -44.17 -8.71
C THR A 301 -16.06 -44.13 -8.21
N LYS A 302 -15.27 -43.09 -8.52
CA LYS A 302 -13.85 -42.99 -8.14
C LYS A 302 -13.59 -41.77 -7.26
N THR A 303 -13.18 -42.02 -6.03
CA THR A 303 -12.67 -40.96 -5.14
C THR A 303 -11.32 -40.45 -5.64
N SER A 304 -11.24 -39.18 -6.04
CA SER A 304 -9.97 -38.56 -6.42
C SER A 304 -9.17 -38.16 -5.18
N SER A 305 -7.93 -38.64 -5.06
CA SER A 305 -7.04 -38.24 -3.96
C SER A 305 -6.55 -36.80 -4.14
N LEU A 306 -6.30 -36.09 -3.03
CA LEU A 306 -5.73 -34.74 -3.06
C LEU A 306 -4.43 -34.68 -3.88
N TRP A 307 -3.61 -35.73 -3.80
CA TRP A 307 -2.38 -35.86 -4.59
C TRP A 307 -2.65 -35.90 -6.10
N THR A 308 -3.62 -36.70 -6.56
CA THR A 308 -3.97 -36.73 -8.00
C THR A 308 -4.54 -35.40 -8.50
N ARG A 309 -5.24 -34.64 -7.64
CA ARG A 309 -5.70 -33.28 -7.97
C ARG A 309 -4.51 -32.33 -8.12
N LEU A 310 -3.60 -32.33 -7.15
CA LEU A 310 -2.43 -31.44 -7.14
C LEU A 310 -1.49 -31.72 -8.31
N LEU A 311 -1.21 -33.00 -8.59
CA LEU A 311 -0.35 -33.42 -9.69
C LEU A 311 -0.96 -33.09 -11.07
N ARG A 312 -2.28 -33.17 -11.20
CA ARG A 312 -2.99 -32.71 -12.42
C ARG A 312 -2.99 -31.18 -12.55
N THR A 313 -3.06 -30.43 -11.45
CA THR A 313 -2.94 -28.96 -11.49
C THR A 313 -1.59 -28.52 -12.04
N VAL A 314 -0.51 -29.22 -11.67
CA VAL A 314 0.87 -28.89 -12.11
C VAL A 314 1.21 -29.49 -13.48
N MET A 315 0.71 -30.69 -13.79
CA MET A 315 0.98 -31.41 -15.05
C MET A 315 -0.31 -31.85 -15.76
N PRO A 316 -1.06 -30.90 -16.36
CA PRO A 316 -2.28 -31.20 -17.08
C PRO A 316 -2.02 -31.90 -18.43
N LYS A 317 -3.01 -32.63 -18.95
CA LYS A 317 -2.92 -33.28 -20.27
C LYS A 317 -2.81 -32.23 -21.39
N TYR A 318 -1.82 -32.41 -22.26
CA TYR A 318 -1.53 -31.51 -23.37
C TYR A 318 -2.58 -31.62 -24.48
N PHE A 319 -3.12 -30.48 -24.93
CA PHE A 319 -3.99 -30.42 -26.10
C PHE A 319 -3.28 -29.67 -27.25
N PRO A 320 -3.48 -30.10 -28.51
CA PRO A 320 -2.82 -29.45 -29.66
C PRO A 320 -3.28 -28.00 -29.92
N HIS A 321 -4.42 -27.59 -29.36
CA HIS A 321 -5.06 -26.31 -29.65
C HIS A 321 -5.02 -25.36 -28.46
N LEU A 322 -4.71 -24.08 -28.74
CA LEU A 322 -4.70 -23.02 -27.73
C LEU A 322 -6.11 -22.72 -27.24
N SER A 323 -6.29 -22.75 -25.91
CA SER A 323 -7.54 -22.30 -25.28
C SER A 323 -7.57 -20.78 -25.16
N HIS A 324 -8.69 -20.17 -25.57
CA HIS A 324 -9.00 -18.75 -25.34
C HIS A 324 -10.11 -18.54 -24.31
N ALA A 325 -10.41 -19.56 -23.51
CA ALA A 325 -11.54 -19.54 -22.59
C ALA A 325 -11.39 -18.53 -21.44
N LEU A 326 -10.16 -18.28 -20.97
CA LEU A 326 -9.91 -17.43 -19.79
C LEU A 326 -8.81 -16.40 -20.07
N PRO A 327 -9.06 -15.09 -19.88
CA PRO A 327 -8.00 -14.09 -19.82
C PRO A 327 -7.18 -14.22 -18.52
N TYR A 328 -5.99 -13.61 -18.50
CA TYR A 328 -5.05 -13.74 -17.39
C TYR A 328 -5.62 -13.22 -16.07
N ALA A 329 -6.25 -12.04 -16.07
CA ALA A 329 -6.84 -11.47 -14.87
C ALA A 329 -7.90 -12.42 -14.26
N MET A 330 -8.78 -12.97 -15.10
CA MET A 330 -9.80 -13.95 -14.70
C MET A 330 -9.19 -15.23 -14.11
N PHE A 331 -8.04 -15.68 -14.63
CA PHE A 331 -7.31 -16.80 -14.07
C PHE A 331 -6.79 -16.48 -12.65
N CYS A 332 -6.19 -15.31 -12.45
CA CYS A 332 -5.68 -14.89 -11.15
C CYS A 332 -6.78 -14.76 -10.10
N TYR A 333 -7.87 -14.04 -10.39
CA TYR A 333 -8.95 -13.80 -9.42
C TYR A 333 -9.75 -15.05 -9.07
N ASN A 334 -9.89 -16.00 -10.01
CA ASN A 334 -10.59 -17.26 -9.73
C ASN A 334 -9.69 -18.33 -9.10
N SER A 335 -8.36 -18.18 -9.14
CA SER A 335 -7.42 -19.12 -8.53
C SER A 335 -7.39 -18.98 -7.01
N ASP A 336 -7.83 -20.02 -6.30
CA ASP A 336 -7.85 -20.04 -4.84
C ASP A 336 -6.41 -19.94 -4.26
N ILE A 337 -5.46 -20.69 -4.83
CA ILE A 337 -4.03 -20.67 -4.41
C ILE A 337 -3.42 -19.28 -4.59
N PHE A 338 -3.66 -18.66 -5.75
CA PHE A 338 -3.10 -17.34 -6.03
C PHE A 338 -3.66 -16.29 -5.09
N VAL A 339 -4.99 -16.25 -4.92
CA VAL A 339 -5.66 -15.28 -4.07
C VAL A 339 -5.19 -15.41 -2.62
N PHE A 340 -5.06 -16.61 -2.07
CA PHE A 340 -4.59 -16.79 -0.70
C PHE A 340 -3.12 -16.42 -0.50
N LEU A 341 -2.23 -16.81 -1.42
CA LEU A 341 -0.81 -16.44 -1.33
C LEU A 341 -0.62 -14.92 -1.45
N TYR A 342 -1.32 -14.30 -2.41
CA TYR A 342 -1.19 -12.86 -2.65
C TYR A 342 -1.85 -12.05 -1.52
N SER A 343 -3.04 -12.42 -1.05
CA SER A 343 -3.69 -11.77 0.10
C SER A 343 -2.86 -11.92 1.40
N GLY A 344 -2.29 -13.10 1.65
CA GLY A 344 -1.37 -13.31 2.76
C GLY A 344 -0.16 -12.38 2.69
N SER A 345 0.41 -12.22 1.49
CA SER A 345 1.51 -11.27 1.28
C SER A 345 1.11 -9.81 1.54
N VAL A 346 -0.13 -9.43 1.21
CA VAL A 346 -0.67 -8.09 1.50
C VAL A 346 -0.84 -7.90 3.00
N LEU A 347 -1.36 -8.89 3.73
CA LEU A 347 -1.54 -8.81 5.18
C LEU A 347 -0.22 -8.61 5.93
N PHE A 348 0.82 -9.37 5.56
CA PHE A 348 2.15 -9.23 6.18
C PHE A 348 2.81 -7.87 5.93
N ASP A 349 2.33 -7.12 4.93
CA ASP A 349 2.90 -5.86 4.50
C ASP A 349 1.94 -4.67 4.61
N LEU A 350 0.77 -4.89 5.21
CA LEU A 350 -0.32 -3.91 5.21
C LEU A 350 0.04 -2.65 5.99
N GLN A 351 0.77 -2.80 7.10
CA GLN A 351 1.21 -1.68 7.94
C GLN A 351 2.05 -0.67 7.15
N ASN A 352 3.13 -1.13 6.52
CA ASN A 352 4.02 -0.30 5.71
C ASN A 352 3.27 0.33 4.53
N CYS A 353 2.37 -0.44 3.92
CA CYS A 353 1.52 0.02 2.83
C CYS A 353 0.64 1.21 3.25
N LEU A 354 -0.15 1.08 4.32
CA LEU A 354 -1.04 2.15 4.79
C LEU A 354 -0.27 3.41 5.17
N ILE A 355 0.88 3.26 5.84
CA ILE A 355 1.70 4.39 6.23
C ILE A 355 2.24 5.13 5.01
N PHE A 356 2.74 4.40 4.01
CA PHE A 356 3.25 5.02 2.80
C PHE A 356 2.16 5.73 2.01
N ILE A 357 1.04 5.05 1.74
CA ILE A 357 -0.05 5.63 0.94
C ILE A 357 -0.54 6.92 1.58
N ARG A 358 -0.75 6.92 2.90
CA ARG A 358 -1.25 8.08 3.63
C ARG A 358 -0.31 9.27 3.53
N ASN A 359 0.99 9.09 3.82
CA ASN A 359 1.94 10.20 3.78
C ASN A 359 2.08 10.76 2.36
N VAL A 360 2.20 9.90 1.35
CA VAL A 360 2.27 10.36 -0.05
C VAL A 360 0.98 11.07 -0.47
N HIS A 361 -0.19 10.58 -0.03
CA HIS A 361 -1.48 11.19 -0.33
C HIS A 361 -1.58 12.62 0.20
N VAL A 362 -1.22 12.88 1.46
CA VAL A 362 -1.28 14.21 2.08
C VAL A 362 -0.46 15.24 1.31
N TYR A 363 0.76 14.89 0.87
CA TYR A 363 1.57 15.83 0.07
C TYR A 363 1.03 15.97 -1.37
N ASN A 364 0.56 14.88 -1.96
CA ASN A 364 0.01 14.86 -3.31
C ASN A 364 -1.33 15.60 -3.43
N THR A 365 -2.10 15.79 -2.35
CA THR A 365 -3.31 16.62 -2.37
C THR A 365 -3.00 18.09 -2.59
N TYR A 366 -1.85 18.58 -2.10
CA TYR A 366 -1.40 19.96 -2.31
C TYR A 366 -0.71 20.16 -3.66
N ALA A 367 0.11 19.20 -4.09
CA ALA A 367 0.83 19.23 -5.36
C ALA A 367 0.66 17.90 -6.11
N LYS A 368 -0.37 17.83 -6.96
CA LYS A 368 -0.74 16.59 -7.66
C LYS A 368 0.34 16.19 -8.67
N GLN A 369 0.95 15.04 -8.43
CA GLN A 369 1.88 14.38 -9.34
C GLN A 369 1.28 13.06 -9.83
N PHE A 370 1.43 12.79 -11.13
CA PHE A 370 0.89 11.57 -11.73
C PHE A 370 1.51 10.31 -11.12
N ASP A 371 2.83 10.29 -10.93
CA ASP A 371 3.55 9.14 -10.37
C ASP A 371 3.09 8.81 -8.95
N ALA A 372 3.03 9.79 -8.06
CA ALA A 372 2.51 9.63 -6.70
C ALA A 372 1.06 9.13 -6.68
N THR A 373 0.20 9.67 -7.56
CA THR A 373 -1.21 9.26 -7.67
C THR A 373 -1.34 7.82 -8.18
N PHE A 374 -0.54 7.44 -9.17
CA PHE A 374 -0.56 6.08 -9.71
C PHE A 374 -0.01 5.04 -8.72
N ARG A 375 1.05 5.38 -7.97
CA ARG A 375 1.60 4.51 -6.92
C ARG A 375 0.61 4.32 -5.77
N THR A 376 -0.02 5.40 -5.30
CA THR A 376 -1.05 5.32 -4.24
C THR A 376 -2.28 4.53 -4.70
N PHE A 377 -2.70 4.68 -5.95
CA PHE A 377 -3.74 3.83 -6.55
C PHE A 377 -3.31 2.35 -6.56
N SER A 378 -2.14 2.03 -7.10
CA SER A 378 -1.62 0.66 -7.17
C SER A 378 -1.56 -0.01 -5.80
N LEU A 379 -1.02 0.70 -4.79
CA LEU A 379 -0.98 0.21 -3.41
C LEU A 379 -2.37 0.02 -2.80
N SER A 380 -3.32 0.91 -3.08
CA SER A 380 -4.71 0.79 -2.59
C SER A 380 -5.44 -0.42 -3.20
N THR A 381 -5.15 -0.74 -4.47
CA THR A 381 -5.71 -1.95 -5.11
C THR A 381 -5.25 -3.25 -4.46
N ARG A 382 -4.22 -3.25 -3.59
CA ARG A 382 -3.83 -4.44 -2.82
C ARG A 382 -4.96 -4.96 -1.93
N LEU A 383 -5.79 -4.07 -1.40
CA LEU A 383 -6.91 -4.42 -0.54
C LEU A 383 -7.97 -5.25 -1.29
N LEU A 384 -8.01 -5.15 -2.63
CA LEU A 384 -8.89 -5.98 -3.47
C LEU A 384 -8.61 -7.47 -3.27
N TRP A 385 -7.36 -7.84 -3.00
CA TRP A 385 -7.00 -9.24 -2.74
C TRP A 385 -7.55 -9.74 -1.42
N LEU A 386 -7.75 -8.85 -0.43
CA LEU A 386 -8.43 -9.21 0.81
C LEU A 386 -9.93 -9.45 0.56
N ASN A 387 -10.60 -8.59 -0.22
CA ASN A 387 -11.99 -8.82 -0.65
C ASN A 387 -12.13 -10.14 -1.41
N CYS A 388 -11.20 -10.43 -2.33
CA CYS A 388 -11.16 -11.71 -3.01
C CYS A 388 -10.98 -12.88 -2.02
N ALA A 389 -10.07 -12.75 -1.04
CA ALA A 389 -9.83 -13.78 -0.05
C ALA A 389 -11.06 -14.05 0.83
N PHE A 390 -11.82 -13.03 1.22
CA PHE A 390 -13.10 -13.20 1.92
C PHE A 390 -14.09 -14.04 1.11
N LEU A 391 -14.22 -13.77 -0.19
CA LEU A 391 -15.08 -14.58 -1.07
C LEU A 391 -14.60 -16.03 -1.20
N LYS A 392 -13.27 -16.25 -1.22
CA LYS A 392 -12.70 -17.61 -1.21
C LYS A 392 -12.92 -18.33 0.13
N LEU A 393 -12.85 -17.62 1.25
CA LEU A 393 -13.18 -18.19 2.56
C LEU A 393 -14.68 -18.55 2.64
N ALA A 394 -15.57 -17.69 2.16
CA ALA A 394 -16.99 -17.99 2.06
C ALA A 394 -17.26 -19.22 1.18
N LYS A 395 -16.52 -19.38 0.08
CA LYS A 395 -16.55 -20.58 -0.78
C LYS A 395 -16.14 -21.83 -0.02
N ILE A 396 -15.06 -21.79 0.77
CA ILE A 396 -14.61 -22.92 1.60
C ILE A 396 -15.66 -23.25 2.66
N LEU A 397 -16.19 -22.25 3.36
CA LEU A 397 -17.24 -22.44 4.37
C LEU A 397 -18.49 -23.07 3.76
N TRP A 398 -18.92 -22.59 2.58
CA TRP A 398 -20.06 -23.17 1.88
C TRP A 398 -19.81 -24.61 1.42
N HIS A 399 -18.58 -24.95 1.02
CA HIS A 399 -18.22 -26.33 0.70
C HIS A 399 -18.22 -27.25 1.93
N ILE A 400 -17.93 -26.72 3.13
CA ILE A 400 -18.01 -27.48 4.38
C ILE A 400 -19.46 -27.72 4.79
N ILE A 401 -20.33 -26.72 4.60
CA ILE A 401 -21.73 -26.75 5.03
C ILE A 401 -22.63 -27.46 4.01
N GLY A 402 -22.44 -27.17 2.72
CA GLY A 402 -23.22 -27.73 1.63
C GLY A 402 -22.55 -28.98 1.08
N GLY A 403 -23.24 -30.12 1.08
CA GLY A 403 -22.78 -31.35 0.41
C GLY A 403 -22.60 -31.21 -1.12
N ALA A 404 -22.98 -30.07 -1.70
CA ALA A 404 -22.77 -29.71 -3.10
C ALA A 404 -21.28 -29.44 -3.35
N SER A 405 -20.63 -30.40 -4.01
CA SER A 405 -19.18 -30.37 -4.26
C SER A 405 -18.79 -29.47 -5.46
N TYR A 406 -19.77 -28.99 -6.25
CA TYR A 406 -19.51 -28.38 -7.56
C TYR A 406 -20.38 -27.15 -7.87
N CYS A 407 -19.86 -26.27 -8.74
CA CYS A 407 -20.50 -25.02 -9.15
C CYS A 407 -21.82 -25.20 -9.92
N GLY A 408 -22.08 -26.40 -10.45
CA GLY A 408 -23.31 -26.71 -11.20
C GLY A 408 -24.51 -27.08 -10.31
N GLU A 409 -24.28 -27.51 -9.07
CA GLU A 409 -25.34 -28.00 -8.18
C GLU A 409 -25.89 -26.90 -7.25
N SER A 410 -25.09 -25.86 -6.96
CA SER A 410 -25.48 -24.76 -6.09
C SER A 410 -25.31 -23.41 -6.78
N ARG A 411 -26.41 -22.64 -6.88
CA ARG A 411 -26.39 -21.26 -7.37
C ARG A 411 -25.51 -20.35 -6.50
N LEU A 412 -25.37 -20.66 -5.21
CA LEU A 412 -24.52 -19.90 -4.29
C LEU A 412 -23.03 -20.14 -4.59
N MET A 413 -22.64 -21.39 -4.89
CA MET A 413 -21.28 -21.71 -5.31
C MET A 413 -20.90 -21.03 -6.63
N ALA A 414 -21.87 -20.87 -7.54
CA ALA A 414 -21.68 -20.10 -8.77
C ALA A 414 -21.50 -18.60 -8.51
N LEU A 415 -22.18 -18.02 -7.49
CA LEU A 415 -22.03 -16.61 -7.11
C LEU A 415 -20.69 -16.32 -6.40
N LEU A 416 -20.15 -17.29 -5.66
CA LEU A 416 -18.86 -17.17 -4.98
C LEU A 416 -17.64 -17.36 -5.91
N ASN A 417 -17.87 -17.64 -7.20
CA ASN A 417 -16.85 -17.58 -8.23
C ASN A 417 -17.18 -16.44 -9.21
N TYR A 418 -16.15 -15.76 -9.69
CA TYR A 418 -16.36 -14.67 -10.63
C TYR A 418 -16.73 -15.23 -11.99
N SER A 419 -17.86 -14.75 -12.53
CA SER A 419 -18.27 -14.94 -13.93
C SER A 419 -17.77 -13.82 -14.83
N SER A 420 -17.44 -12.66 -14.26
CA SER A 420 -16.88 -11.48 -14.92
C SER A 420 -15.94 -10.72 -13.98
N VAL A 421 -14.94 -10.04 -14.53
CA VAL A 421 -13.97 -9.20 -13.79
C VAL A 421 -14.51 -7.76 -13.59
N LEU A 422 -15.63 -7.39 -14.21
CA LEU A 422 -16.15 -6.02 -14.14
C LEU A 422 -16.49 -5.58 -12.71
N SER A 423 -17.07 -6.46 -11.89
CA SER A 423 -17.38 -6.16 -10.49
C SER A 423 -16.12 -5.89 -9.67
N LEU A 424 -15.02 -6.59 -9.95
CA LEU A 424 -13.72 -6.37 -9.31
C LEU A 424 -13.12 -5.02 -9.67
N TYR A 425 -13.26 -4.58 -10.93
CA TYR A 425 -12.80 -3.25 -11.33
C TYR A 425 -13.62 -2.14 -10.69
N LEU A 426 -14.94 -2.33 -10.53
CA LEU A 426 -15.78 -1.39 -9.78
C LEU A 426 -15.39 -1.35 -8.29
N SER A 427 -15.12 -2.52 -7.70
CA SER A 427 -14.62 -2.64 -6.32
C SER A 427 -13.30 -1.91 -6.10
N ALA A 428 -12.38 -1.97 -7.07
CA ALA A 428 -11.10 -1.26 -7.02
C ALA A 428 -11.25 0.28 -6.97
N ILE A 429 -12.32 0.84 -7.56
CA ILE A 429 -12.60 2.28 -7.51
C ILE A 429 -12.94 2.70 -6.07
N LEU A 430 -13.73 1.90 -5.35
CA LEU A 430 -14.08 2.19 -3.96
C LEU A 430 -12.84 2.16 -3.06
N LEU A 431 -11.91 1.24 -3.30
CA LEU A 431 -10.67 1.11 -2.55
C LEU A 431 -9.72 2.31 -2.72
N PHE A 432 -9.85 3.08 -3.80
CA PHE A 432 -9.09 4.33 -3.97
C PHE A 432 -9.42 5.39 -2.91
N TYR A 433 -10.59 5.30 -2.28
CA TYR A 433 -11.03 6.23 -1.25
C TYR A 433 -10.59 5.84 0.17
N VAL A 434 -9.85 4.74 0.34
CA VAL A 434 -9.35 4.33 1.67
C VAL A 434 -8.44 5.39 2.31
N PRO A 435 -7.45 6.00 1.61
CA PRO A 435 -6.61 7.03 2.23
C PRO A 435 -7.37 8.31 2.60
N PRO A 436 -8.23 8.88 1.71
CA PRO A 436 -9.12 9.99 2.10
C PRO A 436 -10.04 9.65 3.28
N PHE A 437 -10.52 8.40 3.38
CA PHE A 437 -11.33 7.97 4.50
C PHE A 437 -10.55 7.97 5.83
N ILE A 438 -9.29 7.54 5.82
CA ILE A 438 -8.42 7.60 7.01
C ILE A 438 -8.22 9.05 7.46
N GLU A 439 -7.98 9.97 6.54
CA GLU A 439 -7.85 11.40 6.88
C GLU A 439 -9.17 12.00 7.38
N TYR A 440 -10.30 11.61 6.79
CA TYR A 440 -11.62 12.06 7.24
C TYR A 440 -11.94 11.57 8.66
N ASN A 441 -11.66 10.29 8.94
CA ASN A 441 -11.85 9.71 10.27
C ASN A 441 -11.01 10.41 11.34
N ASN A 442 -9.83 10.90 10.95
CA ASN A 442 -8.88 11.54 11.85
C ASN A 442 -8.77 13.05 11.56
N SER A 443 -9.88 13.68 11.14
CA SER A 443 -9.88 15.09 10.74
C SER A 443 -9.89 16.05 11.93
N VAL A 444 -10.56 15.68 13.03
CA VAL A 444 -10.61 16.47 14.26
C VAL A 444 -9.43 16.10 15.16
N THR A 445 -8.37 16.91 15.09
CA THR A 445 -7.11 16.65 15.78
C THR A 445 -6.57 17.86 16.51
N PHE A 446 -5.76 17.61 17.53
CA PHE A 446 -5.03 18.64 18.24
C PHE A 446 -3.65 18.12 18.67
N ASP A 447 -2.60 18.87 18.34
CA ASP A 447 -1.23 18.54 18.71
C ASP A 447 -0.88 19.23 20.03
N LEU A 448 -0.77 18.44 21.10
CA LEU A 448 -0.26 18.89 22.39
C LEU A 448 1.27 18.87 22.35
N VAL A 449 1.88 20.05 22.41
CA VAL A 449 3.34 20.23 22.32
C VAL A 449 3.99 20.26 23.71
N ASN A 450 5.26 19.84 23.79
CA ASN A 450 6.06 19.85 25.01
C ASN A 450 6.23 21.23 25.67
N THR A 451 6.08 22.32 24.89
CA THR A 451 6.16 23.69 25.42
C THR A 451 4.97 24.08 26.30
N VAL A 452 3.84 23.38 26.18
CA VAL A 452 2.64 23.60 27.01
C VAL A 452 2.71 22.77 28.29
N GLU A 453 3.01 21.49 28.16
CA GLU A 453 3.26 20.58 29.28
C GLU A 453 4.21 19.45 28.88
N ARG A 454 4.89 18.85 29.87
CA ARG A 454 5.69 17.65 29.61
C ARG A 454 4.78 16.50 29.18
N LEU A 455 5.14 15.85 28.07
CA LEU A 455 4.37 14.74 27.48
C LEU A 455 4.60 13.40 28.19
N ASP A 456 5.45 13.38 29.22
CA ASP A 456 5.74 12.20 30.03
C ASP A 456 4.47 11.71 30.74
N GLY A 457 4.14 10.44 30.57
CA GLY A 457 2.94 9.83 31.14
C GLY A 457 1.69 9.89 30.26
N VAL A 458 1.72 10.57 29.11
CA VAL A 458 0.64 10.49 28.11
C VAL A 458 0.75 9.16 27.35
N ARG A 459 -0.07 8.19 27.73
CA ARG A 459 -0.11 6.88 27.08
C ARG A 459 -0.86 6.94 25.75
N VAL A 460 -0.21 6.47 24.68
CA VAL A 460 -0.86 6.20 23.38
C VAL A 460 -1.24 4.73 23.33
N ASP A 461 -2.54 4.45 23.35
CA ASP A 461 -3.04 3.08 23.19
C ASP A 461 -3.03 2.69 21.70
N ILE A 462 -2.66 1.42 21.42
CA ILE A 462 -2.66 0.90 20.06
C ILE A 462 -4.06 0.89 19.44
N PHE A 463 -5.11 0.65 20.25
CA PHE A 463 -6.48 0.63 19.76
C PHE A 463 -7.00 2.02 19.39
N GLU A 464 -6.51 3.04 20.10
CA GLU A 464 -6.77 4.46 19.84
C GLU A 464 -5.74 5.09 18.90
N SER A 465 -4.88 4.28 18.29
CA SER A 465 -3.87 4.78 17.37
C SER A 465 -4.46 5.25 16.04
N PHE A 466 -3.72 6.13 15.37
CA PHE A 466 -4.11 6.72 14.08
C PHE A 466 -4.65 5.72 13.05
N TYR A 467 -4.03 4.53 12.92
CA TYR A 467 -4.47 3.54 11.93
C TYR A 467 -5.48 2.54 12.50
N PHE A 468 -5.35 2.12 13.76
CA PHE A 468 -6.18 1.05 14.30
C PHE A 468 -7.63 1.50 14.50
N ARG A 469 -7.86 2.77 14.85
CA ARG A 469 -9.21 3.34 14.96
C ARG A 469 -10.02 3.25 13.67
N CYS A 470 -9.34 3.31 12.52
CA CYS A 470 -9.97 3.17 11.21
C CYS A 470 -10.15 1.70 10.80
N ALA A 471 -9.48 0.75 11.46
CA ALA A 471 -9.38 -0.63 10.99
C ALA A 471 -10.72 -1.35 10.97
N THR A 472 -11.59 -1.12 11.96
CA THR A 472 -12.93 -1.72 12.02
C THR A 472 -13.82 -1.22 10.89
N SER A 473 -13.85 0.09 10.65
CA SER A 473 -14.62 0.73 9.58
C SER A 473 -14.12 0.30 8.20
N ILE A 474 -12.81 0.25 7.99
CA ILE A 474 -12.21 -0.26 6.75
C ILE A 474 -12.55 -1.75 6.57
N GLY A 475 -12.47 -2.54 7.65
CA GLY A 475 -12.85 -3.96 7.65
C GLY A 475 -14.30 -4.18 7.23
N ALA A 476 -15.24 -3.44 7.81
CA ALA A 476 -16.65 -3.49 7.43
C ALA A 476 -16.85 -3.06 5.97
N GLY A 477 -16.20 -1.97 5.54
CA GLY A 477 -16.22 -1.52 4.15
C GLY A 477 -15.70 -2.58 3.18
N MET A 478 -14.64 -3.30 3.53
CA MET A 478 -14.10 -4.41 2.73
C MET A 478 -15.05 -5.61 2.65
N VAL A 479 -15.86 -5.89 3.68
CA VAL A 479 -16.84 -6.99 3.66
C VAL A 479 -18.06 -6.63 2.82
N VAL A 480 -18.51 -5.37 2.87
CA VAL A 480 -19.64 -4.87 2.08
C VAL A 480 -19.30 -4.79 0.59
N ASN A 481 -18.05 -4.43 0.27
CA ASN A 481 -17.52 -4.28 -1.08
C ASN A 481 -17.10 -5.60 -1.72
#